data_AF-A0A656Z3H7-F1
#
_entry.id   AF-A0A656Z3H7-F1
#
_cell.length_a   1.000
_cell.length_b   1.000
_cell.length_c   1.000
_cell.angle_alpha   90.00
_cell.angle_beta   90.00
_cell.angle_gamma   90.00
#
_symmetry.space_group_name_H-M   'P 1'
#
loop_
_entity.id
_entity.type
_entity.pdbx_description
1 polymer ?
#
loop_
_entity_poly.entity_id
_entity_poly.type
_entity_poly.pdbx_seq_one_letter_code
_entity_poly.pdbx_strand_id
1 'polypeptide(L)'
;MAGLLKLRPAERHDAAEIAILVDISSHGFAHWLWQSVMHDCDAETVMEAGLRQMQEAGMEGWQGTTIAEWDGVTAGLSIGFTLDESLHELKPQNEVLAQLIALQCKVIGSRFIDSVAVYQKFRGKSIGRALVANEIEQAKLSGNASLSLITESHNSVALSLYRGYGFEEMERLEAVKRIGQDKVHDWVLLTRNVN
;
A
#
# COMPACT_ATOMS: atom_id res chain seq x y z
N MET A 1 -5.41 -7.66 -29.31
CA MET A 1 -6.56 -6.90 -28.81
C MET A 1 -6.12 -6.19 -27.54
N ALA A 2 -6.30 -4.87 -27.46
CA ALA A 2 -6.06 -4.13 -26.23
C ALA A 2 -7.20 -4.50 -25.26
N GLY A 3 -6.87 -5.09 -24.12
CA GLY A 3 -7.87 -5.36 -23.09
C GLY A 3 -8.36 -4.07 -22.45
N LEU A 4 -9.57 -4.11 -21.91
CA LEU A 4 -10.22 -2.96 -21.31
C LEU A 4 -9.79 -2.86 -19.83
N LEU A 5 -9.01 -1.81 -19.53
CA LEU A 5 -8.69 -1.43 -18.16
C LEU A 5 -9.84 -0.59 -17.58
N LYS A 6 -10.37 -1.01 -16.43
CA LYS A 6 -11.34 -0.25 -15.65
C LYS A 6 -10.85 -0.11 -14.21
N LEU A 7 -10.92 1.11 -13.68
CA LEU A 7 -10.71 1.36 -12.25
C LEU A 7 -12.07 1.53 -11.58
N ARG A 8 -12.25 0.93 -10.41
CA ARG A 8 -13.46 1.08 -9.58
C ARG A 8 -13.10 1.09 -8.10
N PRO A 9 -13.91 1.74 -7.23
CA PRO A 9 -13.82 1.51 -5.80
C PRO A 9 -13.99 0.01 -5.49
N ALA A 10 -13.28 -0.47 -4.47
CA ALA A 10 -13.50 -1.81 -3.96
C ALA A 10 -14.83 -1.89 -3.20
N GLU A 11 -15.40 -3.09 -3.19
CA GLU A 11 -16.50 -3.47 -2.32
C GLU A 11 -15.99 -4.38 -1.21
N ARG A 12 -16.75 -4.52 -0.12
CA ARG A 12 -16.34 -5.37 1.02
C ARG A 12 -16.06 -6.82 0.60
N HIS A 13 -16.70 -7.33 -0.45
CA HIS A 13 -16.44 -8.68 -0.96
C HIS A 13 -15.08 -8.84 -1.65
N ASP A 14 -14.41 -7.74 -2.04
CA ASP A 14 -13.10 -7.80 -2.71
C ASP A 14 -11.98 -8.11 -1.71
N ALA A 15 -12.25 -8.10 -0.40
CA ALA A 15 -11.25 -8.18 0.66
C ALA A 15 -10.27 -9.37 0.54
N ALA A 16 -10.70 -10.49 -0.04
CA ALA A 16 -9.80 -11.63 -0.31
C ALA A 16 -8.74 -11.28 -1.37
N GLU A 17 -9.15 -10.66 -2.47
CA GLU A 17 -8.24 -10.17 -3.51
C GLU A 17 -7.35 -9.06 -2.97
N ILE A 18 -7.90 -8.18 -2.13
CA ILE A 18 -7.14 -7.12 -1.47
C ILE A 18 -6.02 -7.70 -0.62
N ALA A 19 -6.33 -8.68 0.24
CA ALA A 19 -5.33 -9.31 1.10
C ALA A 19 -4.17 -9.93 0.29
N ILE A 20 -4.48 -10.62 -0.82
CA ILE A 20 -3.44 -11.20 -1.69
C ILE A 20 -2.58 -10.10 -2.31
N LEU A 21 -3.18 -9.05 -2.86
CA LEU A 21 -2.46 -7.99 -3.56
C LEU A 21 -1.66 -7.08 -2.60
N VAL A 22 -2.14 -6.85 -1.38
CA VAL A 22 -1.40 -6.15 -0.32
C VAL A 22 -0.16 -6.96 0.12
N ASP A 23 -0.28 -8.29 0.19
CA ASP A 23 0.89 -9.12 0.46
C ASP A 23 1.91 -9.08 -0.69
N ILE A 24 1.43 -9.01 -1.94
CA ILE A 24 2.28 -8.83 -3.11
C ILE A 24 2.98 -7.45 -3.10
N SER A 25 2.29 -6.34 -2.81
CA SER A 25 2.88 -4.99 -2.80
C SER A 25 3.93 -4.84 -1.71
N SER A 26 3.73 -5.52 -0.58
CA SER A 26 4.57 -5.44 0.61
C SER A 26 5.67 -6.51 0.68
N HIS A 27 5.83 -7.34 -0.37
CA HIS A 27 6.80 -8.45 -0.44
C HIS A 27 6.76 -9.37 0.80
N GLY A 28 5.57 -9.78 1.22
CA GLY A 28 5.39 -10.67 2.37
C GLY A 28 5.44 -9.97 3.74
N PHE A 29 5.51 -8.63 3.77
CA PHE A 29 5.49 -7.88 5.03
C PHE A 29 4.09 -7.88 5.66
N ALA A 30 3.02 -7.73 4.87
CA ALA A 30 1.65 -7.80 5.36
C ALA A 30 1.33 -9.19 5.95
N HIS A 31 1.70 -10.28 5.27
CA HIS A 31 1.59 -11.63 5.83
C HIS A 31 2.31 -11.77 7.17
N TRP A 32 3.52 -11.22 7.29
CA TRP A 32 4.28 -11.25 8.55
C TRP A 32 3.57 -10.48 9.67
N LEU A 33 2.98 -9.31 9.38
CA LEU A 33 2.18 -8.57 10.35
C LEU A 33 0.95 -9.37 10.79
N TRP A 34 0.20 -9.94 9.86
CA TRP A 34 -0.99 -10.73 10.18
C TRP A 34 -0.65 -11.96 11.01
N GLN A 35 0.50 -12.59 10.76
CA GLN A 35 0.98 -13.71 11.57
C GLN A 35 1.17 -13.33 13.04
N SER A 36 1.62 -12.10 13.35
CA SER A 36 1.80 -11.66 14.73
C SER A 36 0.48 -11.43 15.50
N VAL A 37 -0.61 -11.16 14.80
CA VAL A 37 -1.95 -10.92 15.39
C VAL A 37 -2.91 -12.10 15.20
N MET A 38 -2.43 -13.21 14.62
CA MET A 38 -3.25 -14.42 14.41
C MET A 38 -3.83 -14.97 15.71
N HIS A 39 -3.13 -14.84 16.83
CA HIS A 39 -3.63 -15.32 18.12
C HIS A 39 -4.79 -14.48 18.66
N ASP A 40 -4.92 -13.23 18.21
CA ASP A 40 -5.93 -12.28 18.66
C ASP A 40 -7.18 -12.27 17.75
N CYS A 41 -7.14 -13.00 16.62
CA CYS A 41 -8.27 -13.15 15.72
C CYS A 41 -8.66 -14.63 15.57
N ASP A 42 -9.97 -14.91 15.50
CA ASP A 42 -10.50 -16.27 15.34
C ASP A 42 -10.28 -16.80 13.90
N ALA A 43 -9.04 -16.88 13.42
CA ALA A 43 -8.68 -17.23 12.05
C ALA A 43 -7.88 -18.54 12.00
N GLU A 44 -8.19 -19.42 11.03
CA GLU A 44 -7.50 -20.70 10.87
C GLU A 44 -6.13 -20.54 10.17
N THR A 45 -6.01 -19.54 9.28
CA THR A 45 -4.77 -19.27 8.54
C THR A 45 -4.42 -17.79 8.53
N VAL A 46 -3.14 -17.46 8.25
CA VAL A 46 -2.68 -16.07 8.10
C VAL A 46 -3.49 -15.33 7.03
N MET A 47 -3.90 -16.03 5.96
CA MET A 47 -4.70 -15.42 4.89
C MET A 47 -6.13 -15.10 5.33
N GLU A 48 -6.71 -15.87 6.24
CA GLU A 48 -8.00 -15.52 6.86
C GLU A 48 -7.88 -14.31 7.78
N ALA A 49 -6.78 -14.19 8.52
CA ALA A 49 -6.48 -12.99 9.31
C ALA A 49 -6.36 -11.77 8.40
N GLY A 50 -5.63 -11.88 7.28
CA GLY A 50 -5.51 -10.82 6.27
C GLY A 50 -6.86 -10.45 5.62
N LEU A 51 -7.68 -11.44 5.27
CA LEU A 51 -9.04 -11.21 4.77
C LEU A 51 -9.86 -10.36 5.76
N ARG A 52 -9.87 -10.72 7.04
CA ARG A 52 -10.60 -9.98 8.08
C ARG A 52 -10.06 -8.58 8.25
N GLN A 53 -8.74 -8.42 8.32
CA GLN A 53 -8.11 -7.09 8.38
C GLN A 53 -8.58 -6.21 7.22
N MET A 54 -8.58 -6.72 5.99
CA MET A 54 -9.02 -5.97 4.82
C MET A 54 -10.52 -5.67 4.80
N GLN A 55 -11.35 -6.44 5.52
CA GLN A 55 -12.78 -6.16 5.70
C GLN A 55 -13.06 -5.11 6.78
N GLU A 56 -12.21 -5.01 7.80
CA GLU A 56 -12.48 -4.26 9.04
C GLU A 56 -11.70 -2.94 9.13
N ALA A 57 -10.53 -2.82 8.50
CA ALA A 57 -9.59 -1.70 8.64
C ALA A 57 -10.06 -0.36 8.03
N GLY A 58 -11.33 -0.26 7.61
CA GLY A 58 -11.88 0.96 7.01
C GLY A 58 -11.09 1.44 5.81
N MET A 59 -10.51 2.65 5.90
CA MET A 59 -9.73 3.29 4.83
C MET A 59 -8.38 2.61 4.56
N GLU A 60 -7.81 1.92 5.54
CA GLU A 60 -6.61 1.08 5.35
C GLU A 60 -6.94 -0.27 4.71
N GLY A 61 -8.24 -0.61 4.61
CA GLY A 61 -8.75 -1.80 3.94
C GLY A 61 -9.59 -1.45 2.71
N TRP A 62 -10.71 -2.17 2.53
CA TRP A 62 -11.54 -2.05 1.33
C TRP A 62 -12.07 -0.64 1.04
N GLN A 63 -12.29 0.20 2.05
CA GLN A 63 -12.89 1.52 1.81
C GLN A 63 -11.93 2.51 1.13
N GLY A 64 -10.61 2.37 1.36
CA GLY A 64 -9.59 3.17 0.67
C GLY A 64 -9.03 2.52 -0.57
N THR A 65 -9.58 1.37 -0.98
CA THR A 65 -9.05 0.56 -2.08
C THR A 65 -9.70 0.93 -3.41
N THR A 66 -8.88 1.13 -4.45
CA THR A 66 -9.28 1.12 -5.85
C THR A 66 -8.86 -0.20 -6.50
N ILE A 67 -9.79 -0.93 -7.11
CA ILE A 67 -9.53 -2.13 -7.90
C ILE A 67 -9.29 -1.76 -9.36
N ALA A 68 -8.23 -2.31 -9.94
CA ALA A 68 -8.01 -2.33 -11.38
C ALA A 68 -8.47 -3.66 -11.97
N GLU A 69 -9.47 -3.60 -12.85
CA GLU A 69 -9.95 -4.73 -13.64
C GLU A 69 -9.35 -4.71 -15.05
N TRP A 70 -8.90 -5.86 -15.53
CA TRP A 70 -8.50 -6.08 -16.91
C TRP A 70 -9.42 -7.10 -17.54
N ASP A 71 -10.23 -6.67 -18.52
CA ASP A 71 -11.26 -7.51 -19.15
C ASP A 71 -12.21 -8.16 -18.13
N GLY A 72 -12.61 -7.40 -17.11
CA GLY A 72 -13.54 -7.82 -16.05
C GLY A 72 -12.92 -8.70 -14.96
N VAL A 73 -11.60 -8.91 -14.97
CA VAL A 73 -10.88 -9.69 -13.96
C VAL A 73 -10.02 -8.77 -13.11
N THR A 74 -10.05 -8.92 -11.78
CA THR A 74 -9.14 -8.21 -10.87
C THR A 74 -7.69 -8.43 -11.27
N ALA A 75 -7.01 -7.34 -11.63
CA ALA A 75 -5.66 -7.35 -12.15
C ALA A 75 -4.65 -6.68 -11.21
N GLY A 76 -5.12 -5.76 -10.38
CA GLY A 76 -4.32 -5.04 -9.40
C GLY A 76 -5.17 -4.15 -8.52
N LEU A 77 -4.52 -3.43 -7.61
CA LEU A 77 -5.16 -2.45 -6.75
C LEU A 77 -4.22 -1.33 -6.34
N SER A 78 -4.80 -0.25 -5.82
CA SER A 78 -4.14 0.69 -4.94
C SER A 78 -4.95 0.88 -3.67
N ILE A 79 -4.26 1.11 -2.54
CA ILE A 79 -4.87 1.58 -1.29
C ILE A 79 -4.27 2.94 -0.97
N GLY A 80 -5.12 3.92 -0.71
CA GLY A 80 -4.65 5.24 -0.29
C GLY A 80 -5.65 5.99 0.57
N PHE A 81 -5.12 6.71 1.55
CA PHE A 81 -5.89 7.44 2.56
C PHE A 81 -5.10 8.65 3.07
N THR A 82 -5.79 9.61 3.72
CA THR A 82 -5.14 10.77 4.33
C THR A 82 -4.58 10.36 5.68
N LEU A 83 -3.29 10.63 5.91
CA LEU A 83 -2.70 10.50 7.25
C LEU A 83 -3.15 11.67 8.10
N ASP A 84 -3.57 11.39 9.34
CA ASP A 84 -3.99 12.41 10.30
C ASP A 84 -3.26 12.27 11.64
N GLU A 85 -3.58 13.18 12.56
CA GLU A 85 -2.94 13.29 13.87
C GLU A 85 -3.13 12.05 14.76
N SER A 86 -4.06 11.14 14.45
CA SER A 86 -4.25 9.90 15.21
C SER A 86 -3.04 8.97 15.16
N LEU A 87 -2.16 9.12 14.16
CA LEU A 87 -0.88 8.40 14.09
C LEU A 87 -0.01 8.62 15.35
N HIS A 88 -0.10 9.79 15.99
CA HIS A 88 0.65 10.08 17.22
C HIS A 88 0.17 9.26 18.43
N GLU A 89 -1.04 8.72 18.37
CA GLU A 89 -1.63 7.92 19.44
C GLU A 89 -1.33 6.42 19.28
N LEU A 90 -0.86 6.00 18.10
CA LEU A 90 -0.54 4.61 17.81
C LEU A 90 0.62 4.11 18.67
N LYS A 91 0.41 2.96 19.30
CA LYS A 91 1.45 2.24 20.03
C LYS A 91 2.00 1.13 19.13
N PRO A 92 3.20 1.28 18.56
CA PRO A 92 3.76 0.27 17.68
C PRO A 92 3.98 -1.03 18.44
N GLN A 93 3.53 -2.14 17.85
CA GLN A 93 3.65 -3.47 18.46
C GLN A 93 5.09 -4.02 18.37
N ASN A 94 5.90 -3.49 17.45
CA ASN A 94 7.28 -3.90 17.23
C ASN A 94 8.10 -2.74 16.63
N GLU A 95 9.43 -2.90 16.63
CA GLU A 95 10.35 -1.86 16.15
C GLU A 95 10.16 -1.52 14.66
N VAL A 96 9.77 -2.50 13.82
CA VAL A 96 9.53 -2.26 12.38
C VAL A 96 8.34 -1.32 12.19
N LEU A 97 7.23 -1.57 12.90
CA LEU A 97 6.07 -0.66 12.90
C LEU A 97 6.43 0.70 13.49
N ALA A 98 7.29 0.75 14.52
CA ALA A 98 7.74 2.02 15.08
C ALA A 98 8.50 2.87 14.03
N GLN A 99 9.35 2.25 13.20
CA GLN A 99 10.03 2.94 12.10
C GLN A 99 9.05 3.48 11.06
N LEU A 100 8.07 2.66 10.63
CA LEU A 100 7.09 3.06 9.62
C LEU A 100 6.18 4.19 10.12
N ILE A 101 5.66 4.08 11.35
CA ILE A 101 4.84 5.13 11.96
C ILE A 101 5.65 6.42 12.12
N ALA A 102 6.92 6.34 12.55
CA ALA A 102 7.77 7.52 12.66
C ALA A 102 8.00 8.23 11.31
N LEU A 103 8.10 7.48 10.21
CA LEU A 103 8.16 8.05 8.85
C LEU A 103 6.81 8.65 8.43
N GLN A 104 5.68 7.97 8.69
CA GLN A 104 4.35 8.48 8.38
C GLN A 104 4.01 9.78 9.13
N CYS A 105 4.40 9.89 10.41
CA CYS A 105 4.23 11.10 11.21
C CYS A 105 4.89 12.35 10.58
N LYS A 106 5.92 12.19 9.73
CA LYS A 106 6.59 13.31 9.04
C LYS A 106 5.79 13.89 7.89
N VAL A 107 4.75 13.17 7.45
CA VAL A 107 3.94 13.47 6.26
C VAL A 107 2.45 13.46 6.57
N ILE A 108 2.07 13.72 7.82
CA ILE A 108 0.67 13.95 8.24
C ILE A 108 0.04 15.03 7.34
N GLY A 109 -1.21 14.79 6.95
CA GLY A 109 -1.97 15.62 6.01
C GLY A 109 -1.79 15.23 4.53
N SER A 110 -0.77 14.43 4.19
CA SER A 110 -0.61 13.90 2.83
C SER A 110 -1.57 12.74 2.56
N ARG A 111 -1.87 12.50 1.27
CA ARG A 111 -2.47 11.23 0.85
C ARG A 111 -1.36 10.17 0.81
N PHE A 112 -1.39 9.24 1.76
CA PHE A 112 -0.46 8.12 1.80
C PHE A 112 -0.96 7.01 0.89
N ILE A 113 -0.13 6.62 -0.07
CA ILE A 113 -0.35 5.44 -0.90
C ILE A 113 0.30 4.26 -0.17
N ASP A 114 -0.50 3.49 0.54
CA ASP A 114 -0.05 2.33 1.29
C ASP A 114 0.40 1.20 0.37
N SER A 115 -0.45 0.87 -0.61
CA SER A 115 -0.25 -0.30 -1.45
C SER A 115 -0.52 0.03 -2.91
N VAL A 116 0.36 -0.45 -3.80
CA VAL A 116 0.12 -0.53 -5.24
C VAL A 116 0.61 -1.87 -5.73
N ALA A 117 -0.29 -2.69 -6.27
CA ALA A 117 0.06 -4.03 -6.73
C ALA A 117 -0.60 -4.36 -8.06
N VAL A 118 0.11 -5.14 -8.87
CA VAL A 118 -0.42 -5.73 -10.10
C VAL A 118 0.03 -7.19 -10.14
N TYR A 119 -0.93 -8.10 -10.31
CA TYR A 119 -0.65 -9.51 -10.49
C TYR A 119 0.32 -9.72 -11.66
N GLN A 120 1.27 -10.64 -11.49
CA GLN A 120 2.35 -10.86 -12.45
C GLN A 120 1.86 -11.06 -13.90
N LYS A 121 0.77 -11.81 -14.09
CA LYS A 121 0.16 -12.07 -15.42
C LYS A 121 -0.38 -10.83 -16.14
N PHE A 122 -0.61 -9.73 -15.42
CA PHE A 122 -1.13 -8.47 -15.97
C PHE A 122 -0.10 -7.34 -16.02
N ARG A 123 1.16 -7.59 -15.65
CA ARG A 123 2.23 -6.58 -15.74
C ARG A 123 2.56 -6.26 -17.21
N GLY A 124 3.18 -5.09 -17.42
CA GLY A 124 3.49 -4.58 -18.77
C GLY A 124 2.29 -3.97 -19.51
N LYS A 125 1.12 -3.86 -18.86
CA LYS A 125 -0.13 -3.31 -19.43
C LYS A 125 -0.47 -1.91 -18.92
N SER A 126 0.50 -1.19 -18.36
CA SER A 126 0.34 0.16 -17.75
C SER A 126 -0.66 0.25 -16.59
N ILE A 127 -1.07 -0.87 -15.99
CA ILE A 127 -2.03 -0.89 -14.87
C ILE A 127 -1.49 -0.15 -13.64
N GLY A 128 -0.24 -0.41 -13.23
CA GLY A 128 0.37 0.30 -12.10
C GLY A 128 0.48 1.81 -12.32
N ARG A 129 0.68 2.24 -13.58
CA ARG A 129 0.66 3.67 -13.95
C ARG A 129 -0.74 4.26 -13.76
N ALA A 130 -1.77 3.58 -14.25
CA ALA A 130 -3.15 4.01 -14.09
C ALA A 130 -3.56 4.11 -12.61
N LEU A 131 -3.13 3.15 -11.78
CA LEU A 131 -3.38 3.16 -10.33
C LEU A 131 -2.72 4.36 -9.65
N VAL A 132 -1.43 4.62 -9.88
CA VAL A 132 -0.73 5.79 -9.30
C VAL A 132 -1.34 7.10 -9.80
N ALA A 133 -1.70 7.19 -11.09
CA ALA A 133 -2.39 8.36 -11.63
C ALA A 133 -3.75 8.58 -10.95
N ASN A 134 -4.51 7.52 -10.69
CA ASN A 134 -5.76 7.61 -9.94
C ASN A 134 -5.53 8.11 -8.51
N GLU A 135 -4.52 7.63 -7.80
CA GLU A 135 -4.20 8.14 -6.45
C GLU A 135 -3.87 9.63 -6.43
N ILE A 136 -3.20 10.15 -7.48
CA ILE A 136 -2.96 11.58 -7.65
C ILE A 136 -4.26 12.36 -7.81
N GLU A 137 -5.21 11.86 -8.60
CA GLU A 137 -6.53 12.48 -8.74
C GLU A 137 -7.33 12.39 -7.43
N GLN A 138 -7.26 11.27 -6.70
CA GLN A 138 -7.89 11.15 -5.38
C GLN A 138 -7.32 12.17 -4.39
N ALA A 139 -6.01 12.40 -4.38
CA ALA A 139 -5.40 13.44 -3.53
C ALA A 139 -5.96 14.84 -3.83
N LYS A 140 -6.17 15.18 -5.11
CA LYS A 140 -6.81 16.44 -5.52
C LYS A 140 -8.24 16.55 -5.01
N LEU A 141 -9.03 15.48 -5.18
CA LEU A 141 -10.43 15.44 -4.78
C LEU A 141 -10.60 15.52 -3.26
N SER A 142 -9.69 14.92 -2.50
CA SER A 142 -9.66 14.95 -1.04
C SER A 142 -9.01 16.23 -0.48
N GLY A 143 -8.50 17.13 -1.32
CA GLY A 143 -7.89 18.39 -0.88
C GLY A 143 -6.51 18.24 -0.23
N ASN A 144 -5.82 17.12 -0.42
CA ASN A 144 -4.45 16.94 0.08
C ASN A 144 -3.49 17.85 -0.70
N ALA A 145 -2.51 18.45 0.00
CA ALA A 145 -1.47 19.26 -0.64
C ALA A 145 -0.36 18.41 -1.30
N SER A 146 -0.20 17.16 -0.83
CA SER A 146 0.86 16.25 -1.25
C SER A 146 0.41 14.78 -1.17
N LEU A 147 1.17 13.92 -1.83
CA LEU A 147 1.14 12.48 -1.68
C LEU A 147 2.43 11.99 -1.03
N SER A 148 2.34 10.86 -0.35
CA SER A 148 3.49 10.16 0.21
C SER A 148 3.36 8.65 0.06
N LEU A 149 4.48 7.93 0.13
CA LEU A 149 4.51 6.47 0.23
C LEU A 149 5.84 6.02 0.83
N ILE A 150 5.88 4.80 1.37
CA ILE A 150 7.11 4.16 1.82
C ILE A 150 7.36 2.91 0.97
N THR A 151 8.59 2.71 0.53
CA THR A 151 8.97 1.49 -0.19
C THR A 151 10.35 0.99 0.21
N GLU A 152 10.61 -0.30 0.01
CA GLU A 152 11.92 -0.90 0.25
C GLU A 152 12.93 -0.45 -0.81
N SER A 153 14.15 -0.12 -0.40
CA SER A 153 15.18 0.44 -1.28
C SER A 153 15.57 -0.44 -2.48
N HIS A 154 15.37 -1.76 -2.39
CA HIS A 154 15.62 -2.68 -3.50
C HIS A 154 14.47 -2.78 -4.51
N ASN A 155 13.33 -2.13 -4.28
CA ASN A 155 12.19 -2.14 -5.19
C ASN A 155 12.40 -1.16 -6.36
N SER A 156 13.42 -1.44 -7.19
CA SER A 156 13.82 -0.60 -8.31
C SER A 156 12.68 -0.32 -9.30
N VAL A 157 11.80 -1.29 -9.53
CA VAL A 157 10.64 -1.14 -10.43
C VAL A 157 9.66 -0.11 -9.88
N ALA A 158 9.32 -0.17 -8.59
CA ALA A 158 8.42 0.81 -7.97
C ALA A 158 9.09 2.18 -7.87
N LEU A 159 10.36 2.26 -7.48
CA LEU A 159 11.12 3.51 -7.45
C LEU A 159 11.14 4.20 -8.82
N SER A 160 11.37 3.47 -9.91
CA SER A 160 11.30 4.01 -11.27
C SER A 160 9.89 4.47 -11.65
N LEU A 161 8.85 3.73 -11.25
CA LEU A 161 7.45 4.13 -11.47
C LEU A 161 7.14 5.44 -10.75
N TYR A 162 7.42 5.53 -9.46
CA TYR A 162 7.08 6.70 -8.64
C TYR A 162 7.86 7.96 -9.06
N ARG A 163 9.16 7.83 -9.34
CA ARG A 163 9.96 8.94 -9.91
C ARG A 163 9.38 9.44 -11.24
N GLY A 164 8.87 8.54 -12.07
CA GLY A 164 8.17 8.89 -13.31
C GLY A 164 6.90 9.72 -13.10
N TYR A 165 6.31 9.69 -11.90
CA TYR A 165 5.18 10.53 -11.49
C TYR A 165 5.59 11.76 -10.68
N GLY A 166 6.90 12.01 -10.49
CA GLY A 166 7.41 13.16 -9.75
C GLY A 166 7.48 12.97 -8.24
N PHE A 167 7.50 11.72 -7.76
CA PHE A 167 7.87 11.44 -6.37
C PHE A 167 9.38 11.58 -6.18
N GLU A 168 9.76 12.25 -5.11
CA GLU A 168 11.14 12.48 -4.68
C GLU A 168 11.39 11.84 -3.33
N GLU A 169 12.63 11.47 -3.06
CA GLU A 169 13.03 10.90 -1.77
C GLU A 169 13.10 12.00 -0.72
N MET A 170 12.26 11.89 0.31
CA MET A 170 12.26 12.79 1.46
C MET A 170 13.19 12.26 2.56
N GLU A 171 13.13 10.95 2.82
CA GLU A 171 13.93 10.32 3.87
C GLU A 171 14.23 8.86 3.57
N ARG A 172 15.36 8.41 4.09
CA ARG A 172 15.82 7.03 4.05
C ARG A 172 16.23 6.56 5.44
N LEU A 173 15.78 5.39 5.83
CA LEU A 173 16.04 4.79 7.14
C LEU A 173 16.42 3.33 6.98
N GLU A 174 17.55 2.90 7.54
CA GLU A 174 17.95 1.49 7.55
C GLU A 174 16.86 0.66 8.24
N ALA A 175 16.33 -0.35 7.54
CA ALA A 175 15.21 -1.13 8.06
C ALA A 175 15.68 -2.12 9.13
N VAL A 176 14.95 -2.17 10.24
CA VAL A 176 15.11 -3.23 11.24
C VAL A 176 14.85 -4.58 10.58
N LYS A 177 15.79 -5.51 10.75
CA LYS A 177 15.69 -6.84 10.18
C LYS A 177 14.57 -7.64 10.83
N ARG A 178 13.59 -8.09 10.04
CA ARG A 178 12.55 -9.03 10.49
C ARG A 178 12.94 -10.49 10.25
N ILE A 179 12.37 -11.39 11.03
CA ILE A 179 12.51 -12.84 10.83
C ILE A 179 11.90 -13.22 9.48
N GLY A 180 12.61 -14.02 8.68
CA GLY A 180 12.16 -14.42 7.34
C GLY A 180 12.41 -13.38 6.24
N GLN A 181 13.11 -12.28 6.53
CA GLN A 181 13.50 -11.30 5.52
C GLN A 181 14.76 -11.74 4.77
N ASP A 182 14.62 -11.97 3.47
CA ASP A 182 15.72 -12.40 2.60
C ASP A 182 16.69 -11.27 2.24
N LYS A 183 16.22 -10.02 2.21
CA LYS A 183 16.97 -8.86 1.70
C LYS A 183 17.04 -7.76 2.73
N VAL A 184 18.26 -7.32 3.05
CA VAL A 184 18.49 -6.05 3.76
C VAL A 184 18.07 -4.90 2.84
N HIS A 185 17.38 -3.92 3.39
CA HIS A 185 16.93 -2.73 2.66
C HIS A 185 16.86 -1.53 3.60
N ASP A 186 16.61 -0.37 3.01
CA ASP A 186 16.15 0.82 3.72
C ASP A 186 14.67 1.03 3.44
N TRP A 187 13.96 1.58 4.41
CA TRP A 187 12.70 2.27 4.15
C TRP A 187 13.00 3.58 3.44
N VAL A 188 12.36 3.79 2.30
CA VAL A 188 12.48 5.01 1.51
C VAL A 188 11.13 5.71 1.51
N LEU A 189 11.03 6.80 2.25
CA LEU A 189 9.87 7.69 2.24
C LEU A 189 9.97 8.61 1.03
N LEU A 190 8.99 8.51 0.14
CA LEU A 190 8.86 9.38 -1.02
C LEU A 190 7.70 10.35 -0.84
N THR A 191 7.85 11.57 -1.34
CA THR A 191 6.78 12.58 -1.36
C THR A 191 6.65 13.22 -2.74
N ARG A 192 5.45 13.75 -3.02
CA ARG A 192 5.11 14.48 -4.24
C ARG A 192 4.11 15.57 -3.90
N ASN A 193 4.32 16.80 -4.34
CA ASN A 193 3.28 17.84 -4.25
C ASN A 193 2.18 17.59 -5.30
N VAL A 194 0.93 17.90 -4.97
CA VAL A 194 -0.20 17.66 -5.88
C VAL A 194 -0.17 18.60 -7.10
N ASN A 195 0.38 19.82 -6.93
CA ASN A 195 0.46 20.89 -7.92
C ASN A 195 0.95 20.45 -9.31
#